data_AF-A0A831A163-F1
#
_entry.id   AF-A0A831A163-F1
#
_cell.length_a   1.000
_cell.length_b   1.000
_cell.length_c   1.000
_cell.angle_alpha   90.00
_cell.angle_beta   90.00
_cell.angle_gamma   90.00
#
_symmetry.space_group_name_H-M   'P 1'
#
loop_
_entity.id
_entity.type
_entity.pdbx_description
1 polymer ?
#
loop_
_entity_poly.entity_id
_entity_poly.type
_entity_poly.pdbx_seq_one_letter_code
_entity_poly.pdbx_strand_id
1 'polypeptide(L)'
;MLSAHQIANVQQAVAASRALIAKGPKIVLVKHLARAGYRSGRFEMLLVTADEAWHITRPLIDFGVRQPVGVGDLTSGLLLVDLLHGLSLQQALEHVTAAVYEVMLKTHEMGEYELQLVAAQQVIAQPQQRFAAIKL
;
A
#
# COMPACT_ATOMS: atom_id res chain seq x y z
N MET A 1 -13.24 14.07 4.84
CA MET A 1 -12.72 13.62 3.53
C MET A 1 -11.75 14.67 3.02
N LEU A 2 -10.48 14.33 2.76
CA LEU A 2 -9.43 15.31 2.39
C LEU A 2 -9.71 16.02 1.05
N SER A 3 -10.25 15.30 0.07
CA SER A 3 -10.59 15.86 -1.25
C SER A 3 -11.98 16.50 -1.32
N ALA A 4 -12.83 16.30 -0.31
CA ALA A 4 -14.26 16.68 -0.30
C ALA A 4 -15.12 16.10 -1.43
N HIS A 5 -14.62 15.13 -2.22
CA HIS A 5 -15.35 14.49 -3.31
C HIS A 5 -15.47 12.98 -3.08
N GLN A 6 -16.57 12.39 -3.53
CA GLN A 6 -16.69 10.92 -3.57
C GLN A 6 -15.73 10.35 -4.62
N ILE A 7 -15.00 9.29 -4.23
CA ILE A 7 -14.08 8.57 -5.10
C ILE A 7 -14.64 7.16 -5.29
N ALA A 8 -14.89 6.78 -6.55
CA ALA A 8 -15.51 5.51 -6.93
C ALA A 8 -14.68 4.69 -7.92
N ASN A 9 -13.55 5.22 -8.41
CA ASN A 9 -12.64 4.51 -9.30
C ASN A 9 -11.21 5.07 -9.20
N VAL A 10 -10.27 4.36 -9.82
CA VAL A 10 -8.84 4.71 -9.83
C VAL A 10 -8.57 6.06 -10.47
N GLN A 11 -9.23 6.39 -11.59
CA GLN A 11 -9.03 7.69 -12.27
C GLN A 11 -9.40 8.86 -11.35
N GLN A 12 -10.52 8.75 -10.63
CA GLN A 12 -10.93 9.74 -9.63
C GLN A 12 -9.96 9.81 -8.45
N ALA A 13 -9.41 8.66 -8.02
CA ALA A 13 -8.43 8.62 -6.94
C ALA A 13 -7.12 9.34 -7.34
N VAL A 14 -6.65 9.16 -8.59
CA VAL A 14 -5.48 9.88 -9.13
C VAL A 14 -5.77 11.39 -9.21
N ALA A 15 -6.92 11.78 -9.76
CA ALA A 15 -7.29 13.19 -9.86
C ALA A 15 -7.39 13.87 -8.48
N ALA A 16 -8.03 13.20 -7.51
CA ALA A 16 -8.12 13.69 -6.14
C ALA A 16 -6.75 13.79 -5.47
N SER A 17 -5.85 12.82 -5.73
CA SER A 17 -4.48 12.84 -5.21
C SER A 17 -3.69 14.03 -5.77
N ARG A 18 -3.79 14.31 -7.07
CA ARG A 18 -3.17 15.48 -7.69
C ARG A 18 -3.73 16.81 -7.17
N ALA A 19 -5.04 16.87 -6.89
CA ALA A 19 -5.65 18.04 -6.26
C ALA A 19 -5.13 18.27 -4.83
N LEU A 20 -4.79 17.21 -4.09
CA LEU A 20 -4.13 17.33 -2.79
C LEU A 20 -2.67 17.74 -2.95
N ILE A 21 -1.97 17.22 -3.96
CA ILE A 21 -0.57 17.59 -4.26
C ILE A 21 -0.44 19.09 -4.55
N ALA A 22 -1.38 19.66 -5.31
CA ALA A 22 -1.45 21.09 -5.56
C ALA A 22 -1.59 21.95 -4.28
N LYS A 23 -1.92 21.36 -3.13
CA LYS A 23 -2.04 22.03 -1.83
C LYS A 23 -0.80 21.90 -0.94
N GLY A 24 0.24 21.17 -1.35
CA GLY A 24 1.47 21.04 -0.55
C GLY A 24 2.27 19.73 -0.71
N PRO A 25 1.69 18.55 -0.42
CA PRO A 25 2.44 17.30 -0.48
C PRO A 25 2.92 17.01 -1.90
N LYS A 26 4.13 16.46 -2.06
CA LYS A 26 4.67 16.10 -3.39
C LYS A 26 4.26 14.69 -3.84
N ILE A 27 3.93 13.83 -2.88
CA ILE A 27 3.60 12.42 -3.08
C ILE A 27 2.35 12.13 -2.24
N VAL A 28 1.40 11.39 -2.81
CA VAL A 28 0.21 10.88 -2.12
C VAL A 28 0.16 9.37 -2.28
N LEU A 29 0.17 8.65 -1.15
CA LEU A 29 -0.13 7.22 -1.11
C LEU A 29 -1.62 7.03 -0.77
N VAL A 30 -2.39 6.47 -1.71
CA VAL A 30 -3.70 5.89 -1.40
C VAL A 30 -3.46 4.47 -0.90
N LYS A 31 -3.25 4.35 0.41
CA LYS A 31 -2.83 3.08 1.06
C LYS A 31 -3.87 1.95 1.00
N HIS A 32 -5.12 2.25 0.63
CA HIS A 32 -6.15 1.25 0.35
C HIS A 32 -7.24 1.87 -0.54
N LEU A 33 -7.38 1.37 -1.77
CA LEU A 33 -8.41 1.82 -2.71
C LEU A 33 -9.82 1.31 -2.38
N ALA A 34 -9.93 0.15 -1.73
CA ALA A 34 -11.19 -0.51 -1.43
C ALA A 34 -12.11 -0.56 -2.67
N ARG A 35 -13.35 -0.08 -2.54
CA ARG A 35 -14.35 -0.06 -3.61
C ARG A 35 -13.97 0.78 -4.84
N ALA A 36 -12.95 1.62 -4.77
CA ALA A 36 -12.46 2.40 -5.90
C ALA A 36 -11.39 1.67 -6.73
N GLY A 37 -10.95 0.49 -6.29
CA GLY A 37 -10.00 -0.36 -7.02
C GLY A 37 -10.63 -1.00 -8.26
N TYR A 38 -9.78 -1.63 -9.08
CA TYR A 38 -10.22 -2.32 -10.29
C TYR A 38 -10.90 -3.66 -9.99
N ARG A 39 -10.55 -4.34 -8.89
CA ARG A 39 -11.00 -5.70 -8.56
C ARG A 39 -11.46 -5.80 -7.11
N SER A 40 -12.73 -6.17 -6.89
CA SER A 40 -13.37 -6.27 -5.58
C SER A 40 -12.79 -7.35 -4.62
N GLY A 41 -11.93 -8.25 -5.11
CA GLY A 41 -11.30 -9.31 -4.31
C GLY A 41 -9.78 -9.14 -4.10
N ARG A 42 -9.25 -7.93 -4.31
CA ARG A 42 -7.82 -7.64 -4.19
C ARG A 42 -7.59 -6.44 -3.29
N PHE A 43 -6.43 -6.41 -2.66
CA PHE A 43 -5.94 -5.20 -2.01
C PHE A 43 -5.18 -4.37 -3.04
N GLU A 44 -5.54 -3.10 -3.18
CA GLU A 44 -4.99 -2.21 -4.19
C GLU A 44 -4.56 -0.88 -3.57
N MET A 45 -3.43 -0.37 -4.04
CA MET A 45 -2.87 0.93 -3.62
C MET A 45 -2.51 1.78 -4.84
N LEU A 46 -2.40 3.09 -4.62
CA LEU A 46 -1.81 4.03 -5.58
C LEU A 46 -0.70 4.85 -4.93
N LEU A 47 0.37 5.08 -5.66
CA LEU A 47 1.39 6.08 -5.33
C LEU A 47 1.41 7.15 -6.43
N VAL A 48 1.06 8.38 -6.07
CA VAL A 48 0.79 9.45 -7.03
C VAL A 48 1.70 10.65 -6.75
N THR A 49 2.28 11.21 -7.81
CA THR A 49 2.98 12.51 -7.82
C THR A 49 2.29 13.46 -8.79
N ALA A 50 2.88 14.63 -9.04
CA ALA A 50 2.37 15.54 -10.06
C ALA A 50 2.34 14.86 -11.45
N ASP A 51 3.43 14.15 -11.78
CA ASP A 51 3.69 13.69 -13.15
C ASP A 51 3.48 12.18 -13.32
N GLU A 52 3.50 11.41 -12.23
CA GLU A 52 3.44 9.96 -12.27
C GLU A 52 2.34 9.40 -11.37
N ALA A 53 1.78 8.26 -11.76
CA ALA A 53 0.88 7.48 -10.93
C ALA A 53 1.21 5.99 -11.11
N TRP A 54 1.34 5.29 -10.00
CA TRP A 54 1.65 3.87 -9.96
C TRP A 54 0.54 3.12 -9.23
N HIS A 55 0.04 2.06 -9.84
CA HIS A 55 -0.92 1.13 -9.25
C HIS A 55 -0.23 -0.17 -8.89
N ILE A 56 -0.61 -0.74 -7.75
CA ILE A 56 -0.17 -2.08 -7.38
C ILE A 56 -1.30 -2.85 -6.73
N THR A 57 -1.26 -4.16 -6.88
CA THR A 57 -2.25 -5.07 -6.33
C THR A 57 -1.60 -6.29 -5.71
N ARG A 58 -2.21 -6.78 -4.62
CA ARG A 58 -1.87 -8.05 -3.97
C ARG A 58 -3.14 -8.80 -3.53
N PRO A 59 -3.07 -10.11 -3.27
CA PRO A 59 -4.19 -10.83 -2.66
C PRO A 59 -4.61 -10.23 -1.31
N LEU A 60 -5.91 -10.36 -1.00
CA LEU A 60 -6.40 -10.19 0.36
C LEU A 60 -6.01 -11.42 1.20
N ILE A 61 -5.89 -11.22 2.52
CA ILE A 61 -5.72 -12.30 3.49
C ILE A 61 -6.95 -12.25 4.40
N ASP A 62 -7.60 -13.38 4.58
CA ASP A 62 -8.82 -13.47 5.37
C ASP A 62 -8.48 -13.70 6.84
N PHE A 63 -8.61 -12.65 7.64
CA PHE A 63 -8.50 -12.71 9.11
C PHE A 63 -9.88 -12.87 9.79
N GLY A 64 -10.91 -13.18 9.02
CA GLY A 64 -12.29 -13.26 9.50
C GLY A 64 -12.78 -11.94 10.07
N VAL A 65 -13.34 -12.00 11.29
CA VAL A 65 -14.00 -10.85 11.93
C VAL A 65 -13.00 -9.82 12.46
N ARG A 66 -11.76 -10.22 12.76
CA ARG A 66 -10.75 -9.36 13.41
C ARG A 66 -9.56 -9.12 12.49
N GLN A 67 -9.58 -8.00 11.79
CA GLN A 67 -8.43 -7.55 11.00
C GLN A 67 -7.31 -7.05 11.93
N PRO A 68 -6.04 -7.44 11.69
CA PRO A 68 -4.89 -6.92 12.45
C PRO A 68 -4.78 -5.40 12.37
N VAL A 69 -4.47 -4.79 13.51
CA VAL A 69 -4.21 -3.34 13.60
C VAL A 69 -2.75 -3.05 13.21
N GLY A 70 -2.47 -1.84 12.70
CA GLY A 70 -1.10 -1.39 12.40
C GLY A 70 -0.62 -1.62 10.96
N VAL A 71 -1.42 -2.28 10.10
CA VAL A 71 -1.04 -2.52 8.68
C VAL A 71 -0.77 -1.20 7.94
N GLY A 72 -1.62 -0.19 8.18
CA GLY A 72 -1.45 1.14 7.58
C GLY A 72 -0.21 1.89 8.10
N ASP A 73 0.15 1.68 9.37
CA ASP A 73 1.32 2.30 9.99
C ASP A 73 2.61 1.68 9.43
N LEU A 74 2.65 0.35 9.35
CA LEU A 74 3.74 -0.38 8.70
C LEU A 74 3.91 0.05 7.23
N THR A 75 2.81 0.12 6.48
CA THR A 75 2.82 0.55 5.07
C THR A 75 3.43 1.95 4.93
N SER A 76 3.02 2.89 5.78
CA SER A 76 3.49 4.28 5.71
C SER A 76 4.95 4.41 6.15
N GLY A 77 5.34 3.69 7.20
CA GLY A 77 6.71 3.69 7.71
C GLY A 77 7.71 3.11 6.71
N LEU A 78 7.39 1.95 6.12
CA LEU A 78 8.26 1.33 5.10
C LEU A 78 8.37 2.20 3.85
N LEU A 79 7.28 2.81 3.37
CA LEU A 79 7.34 3.70 2.22
C LEU A 79 8.27 4.89 2.49
N LEU A 80 8.18 5.51 3.67
CA LEU A 80 9.07 6.61 4.04
C LEU A 80 10.54 6.17 4.02
N VAL A 81 10.84 5.01 4.60
CA VAL A 81 12.20 4.47 4.64
C VAL A 81 12.74 4.21 3.23
N ASP A 82 11.96 3.58 2.36
CA ASP A 82 12.39 3.29 0.98
C ASP A 82 12.67 4.57 0.18
N LEU A 83 11.82 5.59 0.32
CA LEU A 83 12.01 6.87 -0.33
C LEU A 83 13.26 7.60 0.20
N LEU A 84 13.52 7.53 1.51
CA LEU A 84 14.74 8.11 2.12
C LEU A 84 16.02 7.37 1.71
N HIS A 85 15.93 6.07 1.41
CA HIS A 85 17.02 5.29 0.82
C HIS A 85 17.22 5.53 -0.69
N GLY A 86 16.38 6.37 -1.31
CA GLY A 86 16.50 6.73 -2.71
C GLY A 86 15.97 5.69 -3.70
N LEU A 87 15.13 4.75 -3.24
CA LEU A 87 14.43 3.86 -4.16
C LEU A 87 13.51 4.67 -5.07
N SER A 88 13.32 4.20 -6.31
CA SER A 88 12.33 4.79 -7.19
C SER A 88 10.91 4.57 -6.64
N LEU A 89 9.94 5.38 -7.08
CA LEU A 89 8.54 5.25 -6.67
C LEU A 89 8.00 3.84 -6.95
N GLN A 90 8.39 3.26 -8.08
CA GLN A 90 8.05 1.89 -8.45
C GLN A 90 8.64 0.90 -7.44
N GLN A 91 9.96 0.94 -7.23
CA GLN A 91 10.66 0.01 -6.35
C GLN A 91 10.15 0.09 -4.91
N ALA A 92 9.92 1.30 -4.39
CA ALA A 92 9.38 1.52 -3.06
C ALA A 92 7.96 0.94 -2.92
N LEU A 93 7.08 1.19 -3.90
CA LEU A 93 5.72 0.66 -3.87
C LEU A 93 5.70 -0.88 -3.95
N GLU A 94 6.55 -1.47 -4.78
CA GLU A 94 6.71 -2.92 -4.92
C GLU A 94 7.25 -3.56 -3.63
N HIS A 95 8.30 -2.99 -3.05
CA HIS A 95 8.90 -3.45 -1.79
C HIS A 95 7.91 -3.39 -0.63
N VAL A 96 7.29 -2.22 -0.38
CA VAL A 96 6.29 -2.05 0.69
C VAL A 96 5.14 -3.05 0.55
N THR A 97 4.65 -3.25 -0.67
CA THR A 97 3.54 -4.17 -0.91
C THR A 97 3.91 -5.61 -0.57
N ALA A 98 5.12 -6.04 -0.96
CA ALA A 98 5.62 -7.37 -0.66
C ALA A 98 5.90 -7.56 0.84
N ALA A 99 6.64 -6.65 1.46
CA ALA A 99 6.98 -6.70 2.88
C ALA A 99 5.73 -6.74 3.78
N VAL A 100 4.77 -5.85 3.55
CA VAL A 100 3.51 -5.82 4.31
C VAL A 100 2.70 -7.11 4.09
N TYR A 101 2.66 -7.62 2.87
CA TYR A 101 1.98 -8.88 2.57
C TYR A 101 2.59 -10.06 3.33
N GLU A 102 3.91 -10.16 3.39
CA GLU A 102 4.59 -11.26 4.07
C GLU A 102 4.48 -11.18 5.60
N VAL A 103 4.46 -9.98 6.17
CA VAL A 103 4.09 -9.79 7.59
C VAL A 103 2.68 -10.29 7.84
N MET A 104 1.72 -9.93 6.99
CA MET A 104 0.34 -10.38 7.14
C MET A 104 0.21 -11.90 6.94
N LEU A 105 0.92 -12.49 5.98
CA LEU A 105 0.95 -13.95 5.80
C LEU A 105 1.49 -14.63 7.06
N LYS A 106 2.62 -14.16 7.59
CA LYS A 106 3.19 -14.71 8.83
C LYS A 106 2.22 -14.60 10.00
N THR A 107 1.51 -13.48 10.11
CA THR A 107 0.50 -13.25 11.13
C THR A 107 -0.65 -14.25 11.03
N HIS A 108 -1.15 -14.47 9.81
CA HIS A 108 -2.22 -15.44 9.54
C HIS A 108 -1.76 -16.89 9.78
N GLU A 109 -0.57 -17.27 9.31
CA GLU A 109 0.01 -18.61 9.50
C GLU A 109 0.16 -18.98 10.98
N MET A 110 0.47 -18.00 11.82
CA MET A 110 0.62 -18.19 13.26
C MET A 110 -0.72 -18.14 14.02
N GLY A 111 -1.83 -17.80 13.35
CA GLY A 111 -3.14 -17.67 13.99
C GLY A 111 -3.23 -16.49 14.95
N GLU A 112 -2.39 -15.46 14.75
CA GLU A 112 -2.25 -14.33 15.66
C GLU A 112 -3.12 -13.14 15.24
N TYR A 113 -3.55 -12.36 16.23
CA TYR A 113 -4.22 -11.08 15.99
C TYR A 113 -3.22 -9.94 15.79
N GLU A 114 -2.14 -9.93 16.59
CA GLU A 114 -1.08 -8.93 16.51
C GLU A 114 -0.15 -9.20 15.33
N LEU A 115 0.26 -8.14 14.63
CA LEU A 115 1.17 -8.25 13.49
C LEU A 115 2.50 -8.87 13.92
N GLN A 116 2.89 -9.93 13.21
CA GLN A 116 4.11 -10.69 13.48
C GLN A 116 5.37 -10.02 12.91
N LEU A 117 5.59 -8.75 13.27
CA LEU A 117 6.69 -7.91 12.76
C LEU A 117 8.07 -8.53 13.04
N VAL A 118 8.28 -9.01 14.27
CA VAL A 118 9.58 -9.58 14.67
C VAL A 118 9.81 -10.95 14.02
N ALA A 119 8.79 -11.80 13.98
CA ALA A 119 8.91 -13.10 13.33
C ALA A 119 9.09 -12.98 11.80
N ALA A 120 8.56 -11.91 11.20
CA ALA A 120 8.67 -11.61 9.77
C ALA A 120 9.84 -10.65 9.43
N GLN A 121 10.75 -10.34 10.36
CA GLN A 121 11.75 -9.28 10.14
C GLN A 121 12.65 -9.49 8.90
N GLN A 122 13.01 -10.73 8.58
CA GLN A 122 13.86 -11.03 7.42
C GLN A 122 13.12 -10.73 6.11
N VAL A 123 11.85 -11.08 6.04
CA VAL A 123 11.00 -10.84 4.87
C VAL A 123 10.56 -9.38 4.74
N ILE A 124 10.60 -8.60 5.82
CA ILE A 124 10.46 -7.14 5.73
C ILE A 124 11.65 -6.53 4.97
N ALA A 125 12.88 -6.98 5.26
CA ALA A 125 14.08 -6.45 4.62
C ALA A 125 14.31 -7.00 3.20
N GLN A 126 13.95 -8.27 2.99
CA GLN A 126 14.13 -8.97 1.71
C GLN A 126 12.90 -9.83 1.41
N PRO A 127 11.82 -9.23 0.89
CA PRO A 127 10.60 -9.96 0.60
C PRO A 127 10.82 -11.06 -0.45
N GLN A 128 10.18 -12.21 -0.27
CA GLN A 128 10.26 -13.33 -1.22
C GLN A 128 9.22 -13.22 -2.33
N GLN A 129 8.01 -12.78 -1.98
CA GLN A 129 6.95 -12.48 -2.93
C GLN A 129 7.30 -11.23 -3.76
N ARG A 130 6.86 -11.23 -5.02
CA ARG A 130 7.00 -10.09 -5.93
C ARG A 130 5.66 -9.65 -6.44
N PHE A 131 5.40 -8.36 -6.32
CA PHE A 131 4.25 -7.69 -6.91
C PHE A 131 4.78 -6.60 -7.83
N ALA A 132 4.28 -6.53 -9.06
CA ALA A 132 4.71 -5.54 -10.04
C ALA A 132 3.78 -4.33 -9.99
N ALA A 133 4.34 -3.13 -9.85
CA ALA A 133 3.59 -1.91 -10.00
C ALA A 133 3.44 -1.57 -11.49
N ILE A 134 2.27 -1.06 -11.85
CA ILE A 134 1.92 -0.66 -13.22
C ILE A 134 1.83 0.86 -13.24
N LYS A 135 2.56 1.49 -14.16
CA LYS A 135 2.45 2.93 -14.43
C LYS A 135 1.11 3.21 -15.14
N LEU A 136 0.37 4.19 -14.64
CA LEU A 136 -0.93 4.63 -15.17
C LEU A 136 -0.81 5.82 -16.12
#